data_AF-A0A151JCG4-F1
#
_entry.id   AF-A0A151JCG4-F1
#
_cell.length_a   1.000
_cell.length_b   1.000
_cell.length_c   1.000
_cell.angle_alpha   90.00
_cell.angle_beta   90.00
_cell.angle_gamma   90.00
#
_symmetry.space_group_name_H-M   'P 1'
#
loop_
_entity.id
_entity.type
_entity.pdbx_description
1 polymer ?
#
loop_
_entity_poly.entity_id
_entity_poly.type
_entity_poly.pdbx_seq_one_letter_code
_entity_poly.pdbx_strand_id
1 'polypeptide(L)'
;MTIITVNRKKTPTVCFRNIGHAILSDNWYVSRKVDEIEEKLRIVKKAAEIIKSDIADCIYENKSYPQSTEFLGNVEDSVSDSLMFFFFWKKSLLRPEREFSTVSRRDTSCVTIGHSIISAVKPCSFNSPLQLSIASFIYKKMGSKNLVQMLSKLGICSSYNDVQILEASLIMSPPEVIEPRVFCQFVFDNCDFNVNLIDGYNTFHNMAGIKCITPATSITYPSDVIERREKLKKSAIVDKKGIVELRVFEKKDGMGLKNLLFENLDDLFPSKKYDEVPSVYDVL
;
A
#
# COMPACT_ATOMS: atom_id res chain seq x y z
N MET A 1 -41.25 20.53 -17.93
CA MET A 1 -41.16 19.58 -16.79
C MET A 1 -40.54 20.31 -15.61
N THR A 2 -41.26 20.41 -14.50
CA THR A 2 -40.87 21.17 -13.30
C THR A 2 -40.15 20.24 -12.34
N ILE A 3 -39.00 20.65 -11.79
CA ILE A 3 -38.22 19.86 -10.83
C ILE A 3 -38.29 20.57 -9.47
N ILE A 4 -38.65 19.84 -8.43
CA ILE A 4 -38.70 20.33 -7.05
C ILE A 4 -37.46 19.79 -6.33
N THR A 5 -36.56 20.70 -5.91
CA THR A 5 -35.37 20.32 -5.15
C THR A 5 -35.60 20.62 -3.68
N VAL A 6 -35.65 19.58 -2.84
CA VAL A 6 -35.88 19.70 -1.40
C VAL A 6 -34.56 19.42 -0.66
N ASN A 7 -34.05 20.41 0.07
CA ASN A 7 -32.91 20.22 0.97
C ASN A 7 -33.41 20.36 2.42
N ARG A 8 -33.07 19.41 3.30
CA ARG A 8 -33.66 19.25 4.65
C ARG A 8 -33.55 20.48 5.57
N LYS A 9 -32.72 21.47 5.24
CA LYS A 9 -32.51 22.70 6.03
C LYS A 9 -32.84 24.01 5.28
N LYS A 10 -33.39 23.95 4.05
CA LYS A 10 -33.72 25.13 3.26
C LYS A 10 -35.11 25.00 2.65
N THR A 11 -35.76 26.13 2.40
CA THR A 11 -37.04 26.20 1.69
C THR A 11 -36.93 25.50 0.33
N PRO A 12 -37.90 24.64 -0.03
CA PRO A 12 -37.87 23.94 -1.30
C PRO A 12 -37.95 24.94 -2.46
N THR A 13 -37.02 24.82 -3.40
CA THR A 13 -36.95 25.71 -4.57
C THR A 13 -37.51 24.96 -5.78
N VAL A 14 -38.49 25.58 -6.44
CA VAL A 14 -39.10 25.03 -7.66
C VAL A 14 -38.45 25.67 -8.87
N CYS A 15 -37.80 24.87 -9.70
CA CYS A 15 -37.11 25.35 -10.91
C CYS A 15 -37.58 24.59 -12.15
N PHE A 16 -37.67 25.28 -13.29
CA PHE A 16 -37.87 24.63 -14.58
C PHE A 16 -36.58 23.92 -15.01
N ARG A 17 -36.70 22.74 -15.65
CA ARG A 17 -35.60 21.78 -15.95
C ARG A 17 -34.34 22.35 -16.62
N ASN A 18 -34.39 23.55 -17.20
CA ASN A 18 -33.24 24.19 -17.88
C ASN A 18 -32.82 25.54 -17.27
N ILE A 19 -33.60 26.12 -16.35
CA ILE A 19 -33.30 27.46 -15.81
C ILE A 19 -32.07 27.42 -14.91
N GLY A 20 -31.87 26.34 -14.15
CA GLY A 20 -30.67 26.19 -13.33
C GLY A 20 -29.38 26.20 -14.17
N HIS A 21 -29.38 25.51 -15.31
CA HIS A 21 -28.25 25.50 -16.23
C HIS A 21 -28.01 26.88 -16.85
N ALA A 22 -29.08 27.57 -17.28
CA ALA A 22 -28.99 28.92 -17.81
C ALA A 22 -28.43 29.93 -16.79
N ILE A 23 -28.90 29.88 -15.55
CA ILE A 23 -28.40 30.75 -14.47
C ILE A 23 -26.91 30.48 -14.19
N LEU A 24 -26.49 29.21 -14.19
CA LEU A 24 -25.09 28.85 -13.98
C LEU A 24 -24.21 29.28 -15.15
N SER A 25 -24.66 29.10 -16.40
CA SER A 25 -23.92 29.56 -17.58
C SER A 25 -23.81 31.08 -17.60
N ASP A 26 -24.91 31.78 -17.35
CA ASP A 26 -24.93 33.24 -17.39
C ASP A 26 -24.03 33.82 -16.30
N ASN A 27 -24.13 33.32 -15.06
CA ASN A 27 -23.22 33.73 -13.99
C ASN A 27 -21.75 33.45 -14.33
N TRP A 28 -21.45 32.33 -14.97
CA TRP A 28 -20.08 31.99 -15.38
C TRP A 28 -19.54 33.00 -16.40
N TYR A 29 -20.27 33.27 -17.47
CA TYR A 29 -19.84 34.17 -18.53
C TYR A 29 -19.87 35.65 -18.13
N VAL A 30 -20.80 36.06 -17.26
CA VAL A 30 -20.83 37.42 -16.69
C VAL A 30 -19.64 37.68 -15.77
N SER A 31 -19.15 36.65 -15.07
CA SER A 31 -17.97 36.76 -14.19
C SER A 31 -16.63 36.75 -14.92
N ARG A 32 -16.64 36.68 -16.26
CA ARG A 32 -15.45 36.63 -17.11
C ARG A 32 -14.61 37.91 -16.97
N LYS A 33 -13.30 37.73 -16.78
CA LYS A 33 -12.37 38.86 -16.71
C LYS A 33 -11.98 39.32 -18.12
N VAL A 34 -11.81 40.62 -18.26
CA VAL A 34 -11.38 41.26 -19.52
C VAL A 34 -9.90 40.97 -19.77
N ASP A 35 -9.08 40.98 -18.71
CA ASP A 35 -7.69 40.58 -18.79
C ASP A 35 -7.56 39.05 -18.96
N GLU A 36 -6.73 38.65 -19.92
CA GLU A 36 -6.53 37.23 -20.23
C GLU A 36 -5.83 36.47 -19.12
N ILE A 37 -4.90 37.10 -18.40
CA ILE A 37 -4.13 36.44 -17.34
C ILE A 37 -5.05 36.19 -16.14
N GLU A 38 -5.83 37.18 -15.74
CA GLU A 38 -6.85 37.03 -14.70
C GLU A 38 -7.91 35.99 -15.07
N GLU A 39 -8.34 35.93 -16.33
CA GLU A 39 -9.33 34.96 -16.78
C GLU A 39 -8.77 33.53 -16.77
N LYS A 40 -7.53 33.33 -17.23
CA LYS A 40 -6.82 32.04 -17.12
C LYS A 40 -6.73 31.61 -15.66
N LEU A 41 -6.38 32.52 -14.75
CA LEU A 41 -6.30 32.23 -13.32
C LEU A 41 -7.67 31.88 -12.72
N ARG A 42 -8.76 32.54 -13.15
CA ARG A 42 -10.13 32.25 -12.71
C ARG A 42 -10.55 30.82 -13.07
N ILE A 43 -10.26 30.40 -14.30
CA ILE A 43 -10.54 29.04 -14.79
C ILE A 43 -9.74 28.02 -13.98
N VAL A 44 -8.43 28.23 -13.79
CA VAL A 44 -7.56 27.33 -13.03
C VAL A 44 -8.02 27.21 -11.57
N LYS A 45 -8.40 28.33 -10.93
CA LYS A 45 -8.94 28.31 -9.56
C LYS A 45 -10.20 27.44 -9.46
N LYS A 46 -11.09 27.53 -10.44
CA LYS A 46 -12.32 26.73 -10.45
C LYS A 46 -12.06 25.26 -10.73
N ALA A 47 -11.12 24.93 -11.61
CA ALA A 47 -10.66 23.55 -11.79
C ALA A 47 -10.05 22.98 -10.49
N ALA A 48 -9.22 23.76 -9.80
CA ALA A 48 -8.63 23.36 -8.52
C ALA A 48 -9.69 23.16 -7.42
N GLU A 49 -10.73 23.99 -7.38
CA GLU A 49 -11.85 23.82 -6.45
C GLU A 49 -12.62 22.53 -6.70
N ILE A 50 -12.87 22.17 -7.98
CA ILE A 50 -13.53 20.91 -8.35
C ILE A 50 -12.68 19.73 -7.91
N ILE A 51 -11.40 19.69 -8.29
CA ILE A 51 -10.48 18.60 -7.91
C ILE A 51 -10.39 18.47 -6.39
N LYS A 52 -10.31 19.59 -5.66
CA LYS A 52 -10.27 19.59 -4.20
C LYS A 52 -11.57 19.05 -3.59
N SER A 53 -12.73 19.40 -4.16
CA SER A 53 -14.03 18.87 -3.73
C SER A 53 -14.10 17.37 -3.95
N ASP A 54 -13.70 16.89 -5.13
CA ASP A 54 -13.74 15.46 -5.47
C ASP A 54 -12.85 14.66 -4.51
N ILE A 55 -11.63 15.11 -4.22
CA ILE A 55 -10.75 14.49 -3.23
C ILE A 55 -11.39 14.50 -1.83
N ALA A 56 -12.05 15.61 -1.46
CA ALA A 56 -12.70 15.74 -0.16
C ALA A 56 -13.87 14.75 -0.01
N ASP A 57 -14.63 14.52 -1.08
CA ASP A 57 -15.78 13.62 -1.13
C ASP A 57 -15.38 12.14 -1.20
N CYS A 58 -14.15 11.82 -1.66
CA CYS A 58 -13.61 10.46 -1.59
C CYS A 58 -13.49 9.95 -0.15
N ILE A 59 -14.00 8.74 0.09
CA ILE A 59 -13.89 8.03 1.37
C ILE A 59 -12.70 7.08 1.30
N TYR A 60 -11.76 7.24 2.24
CA TYR A 60 -10.57 6.41 2.33
C TYR A 60 -10.62 5.55 3.59
N GLU A 61 -10.24 4.27 3.46
CA GLU A 61 -10.08 3.38 4.60
C GLU A 61 -8.83 3.77 5.41
N ASN A 62 -8.99 3.92 6.71
CA ASN A 62 -7.92 4.36 7.62
C ASN A 62 -7.82 3.53 8.90
N LYS A 63 -8.70 2.53 9.08
CA LYS A 63 -8.74 1.66 10.25
C LYS A 63 -8.02 0.33 10.01
N SER A 64 -7.68 0.04 8.76
CA SER A 64 -6.93 -1.15 8.39
C SER A 64 -5.90 -0.84 7.31
N TYR A 65 -4.95 -1.76 7.17
CA TYR A 65 -4.03 -1.83 6.06
C TYR A 65 -4.34 -3.09 5.23
N PRO A 66 -4.02 -3.10 3.92
CA PRO A 66 -4.03 -4.33 3.13
C PRO A 66 -3.02 -5.34 3.68
N GLN A 67 -3.16 -6.61 3.26
CA GLN A 67 -2.12 -7.61 3.52
C GLN A 67 -0.78 -7.21 2.89
N SER A 68 0.31 -7.70 3.46
CA SER A 68 1.68 -7.37 3.00
C SER A 68 1.90 -7.72 1.52
N THR A 69 1.24 -8.78 1.03
CA THR A 69 1.28 -9.22 -0.38
C THR A 69 0.59 -8.25 -1.34
N GLU A 70 -0.41 -7.52 -0.85
CA GLU A 70 -1.26 -6.62 -1.64
C GLU A 70 -1.09 -5.14 -1.26
N PHE A 71 -0.11 -4.83 -0.41
CA PHE A 71 0.05 -3.49 0.19
C PHE A 71 0.22 -2.36 -0.83
N LEU A 72 0.80 -2.69 -1.99
CA LEU A 72 0.98 -1.77 -3.12
C LEU A 72 0.08 -2.10 -4.30
N GLY A 73 -0.86 -3.03 -4.15
CA GLY A 73 -1.84 -3.37 -5.16
C GLY A 73 -2.89 -2.27 -5.31
N ASN A 74 -3.28 -1.98 -6.55
CA ASN A 74 -4.36 -1.05 -6.89
C ASN A 74 -4.24 0.34 -6.23
N VAL A 75 -3.01 0.84 -6.08
CA VAL A 75 -2.77 2.18 -5.50
C VAL A 75 -3.34 3.29 -6.39
N GLU A 76 -3.47 3.03 -7.68
CA GLU A 76 -4.11 3.89 -8.67
C GLU A 76 -5.55 4.26 -8.29
N ASP A 77 -6.30 3.31 -7.71
CA ASP A 77 -7.73 3.45 -7.40
C ASP A 77 -7.98 4.48 -6.28
N SER A 78 -6.94 4.81 -5.50
CA SER A 78 -7.02 5.86 -4.48
C SER A 78 -7.04 7.27 -5.08
N VAL A 79 -6.67 7.43 -6.35
CA VAL A 79 -6.57 8.73 -7.02
C VAL A 79 -7.85 9.02 -7.78
N SER A 80 -8.58 10.08 -7.40
CA SER A 80 -9.84 10.48 -8.05
C SER A 80 -9.67 10.71 -9.55
N ASP A 81 -10.69 10.36 -10.35
CA ASP A 81 -10.70 10.53 -11.81
C ASP A 81 -10.35 11.96 -12.26
N SER A 82 -10.87 12.99 -11.58
CA SER A 82 -10.56 14.40 -11.89
C SER A 82 -9.08 14.74 -11.74
N LEU A 83 -8.41 14.13 -10.76
CA LEU A 83 -6.96 14.31 -10.54
C LEU A 83 -6.15 13.47 -11.54
N MET A 84 -6.59 12.26 -11.84
CA MET A 84 -6.01 11.45 -12.91
C MET A 84 -6.14 12.15 -14.26
N PHE A 85 -7.27 12.77 -14.54
CA PHE A 85 -7.53 13.53 -15.75
C PHE A 85 -6.61 14.75 -15.86
N PHE A 86 -6.37 15.46 -14.76
CA PHE A 86 -5.38 16.54 -14.73
C PHE A 86 -3.98 16.06 -15.14
N PHE A 87 -3.56 14.87 -14.72
CA PHE A 87 -2.27 14.30 -15.10
C PHE A 87 -2.23 13.69 -16.52
N PHE A 88 -3.31 13.01 -16.92
CA PHE A 88 -3.39 12.22 -18.15
C PHE A 88 -4.12 12.90 -19.30
N TRP A 89 -4.50 14.17 -19.17
CA TRP A 89 -5.15 14.96 -20.24
C TRP A 89 -4.45 14.79 -21.60
N LYS A 90 -3.13 14.61 -21.62
CA LYS A 90 -2.34 14.39 -22.84
C LYS A 90 -2.30 12.93 -23.35
N LYS A 91 -2.58 11.92 -22.52
CA LYS A 91 -2.62 10.49 -22.89
C LYS A 91 -3.81 10.21 -23.81
N SER A 92 -4.95 10.89 -23.57
CA SER A 92 -6.15 10.82 -24.43
C SER A 92 -5.97 11.43 -25.82
N LEU A 93 -4.97 12.28 -26.04
CA LEU A 93 -4.71 12.95 -27.33
C LEU A 93 -3.62 12.26 -28.16
N LEU A 94 -2.80 11.37 -27.59
CA LEU A 94 -1.56 10.88 -28.21
C LEU A 94 -1.38 9.36 -28.22
N ARG A 95 -2.31 8.56 -27.68
CA ARG A 95 -2.24 7.10 -27.80
C ARG A 95 -3.55 6.55 -28.37
N PRO A 96 -3.53 5.92 -29.56
CA PRO A 96 -4.63 5.03 -29.95
C PRO A 96 -4.74 3.89 -28.92
N GLU A 97 -5.96 3.39 -28.71
CA GLU A 97 -6.45 2.47 -27.66
C GLU A 97 -5.72 1.12 -27.51
N ARG A 98 -4.55 0.93 -28.09
CA ARG A 98 -3.84 -0.35 -28.14
C ARG A 98 -2.46 -0.24 -27.51
N GLU A 99 -2.40 -0.08 -26.18
CA GLU A 99 -1.22 -0.38 -25.34
C GLU A 99 -1.55 -0.08 -23.86
N PHE A 100 -2.47 -0.87 -23.30
CA PHE A 100 -2.83 -0.83 -21.87
C PHE A 100 -1.98 -1.77 -20.99
N SER A 101 -1.06 -2.54 -21.57
CA SER A 101 -0.38 -3.63 -20.86
C SER A 101 0.90 -3.26 -20.13
N THR A 102 1.38 -2.01 -20.23
CA THR A 102 2.55 -1.54 -19.46
C THR A 102 2.23 -0.23 -18.75
N VAL A 103 2.12 -0.29 -17.42
CA VAL A 103 2.16 0.89 -16.54
C VAL A 103 3.44 1.63 -16.88
N SER A 104 3.32 2.79 -17.52
CA SER A 104 4.50 3.56 -17.89
C SER A 104 5.10 4.18 -16.63
N ARG A 105 6.42 4.37 -16.59
CA ARG A 105 7.09 5.09 -15.49
C ARG A 105 6.43 6.44 -15.16
N ARG A 106 5.86 7.10 -16.18
CA ARG A 106 5.10 8.34 -16.01
C ARG A 106 3.79 8.14 -15.25
N ASP A 107 3.10 7.02 -15.47
CA ASP A 107 1.86 6.70 -14.78
C ASP A 107 2.12 6.54 -13.27
N THR A 108 3.15 5.78 -12.89
CA THR A 108 3.56 5.61 -11.49
C THR A 108 3.96 6.94 -10.83
N SER A 109 4.67 7.82 -11.55
CA SER A 109 4.98 9.16 -11.06
C SER A 109 3.73 9.99 -10.80
N CYS A 110 2.73 9.92 -11.69
CA CYS A 110 1.47 10.65 -11.52
C CYS A 110 0.68 10.14 -10.32
N VAL A 111 0.62 8.82 -10.11
CA VAL A 111 0.00 8.22 -8.92
C VAL A 111 0.72 8.68 -7.65
N THR A 112 2.05 8.68 -7.64
CA THR A 112 2.84 9.13 -6.49
C THR A 112 2.54 10.60 -6.15
N ILE A 113 2.50 11.49 -7.15
CA ILE A 113 2.14 12.89 -6.96
C ILE A 113 0.68 13.02 -6.49
N GLY A 114 -0.22 12.22 -7.05
CA GLY A 114 -1.63 12.15 -6.65
C GLY A 114 -1.79 11.83 -5.17
N HIS A 115 -1.08 10.81 -4.68
CA HIS A 115 -1.04 10.47 -3.26
C HIS A 115 -0.53 11.63 -2.40
N SER A 116 0.53 12.34 -2.83
CA SER A 116 1.03 13.52 -2.11
C SER A 116 0.02 14.66 -2.07
N ILE A 117 -0.73 14.91 -3.15
CA ILE A 117 -1.80 15.92 -3.17
C ILE A 117 -2.94 15.51 -2.24
N ILE A 118 -3.39 14.25 -2.30
CA ILE A 118 -4.47 13.75 -1.44
C ILE A 118 -4.06 13.84 0.03
N SER A 119 -2.84 13.41 0.39
CA SER A 119 -2.30 13.55 1.75
C SER A 119 -2.25 15.02 2.21
N ALA A 120 -1.95 15.96 1.32
CA ALA A 120 -1.96 17.38 1.64
C ALA A 120 -3.38 17.94 1.84
N VAL A 121 -4.36 17.47 1.08
CA VAL A 121 -5.78 17.88 1.20
C VAL A 121 -6.46 17.20 2.40
N LYS A 122 -6.07 15.96 2.74
CA LYS A 122 -6.70 15.12 3.79
C LYS A 122 -5.66 14.49 4.75
N PRO A 123 -4.90 15.29 5.52
CA PRO A 123 -3.75 14.82 6.29
C PRO A 123 -4.04 13.77 7.37
N CYS A 124 -5.26 13.72 7.91
CA CYS A 124 -5.65 12.76 8.95
C CYS A 124 -6.62 11.68 8.43
N SER A 125 -6.99 11.73 7.16
CA SER A 125 -8.04 10.91 6.58
C SER A 125 -7.59 10.16 5.33
N PHE A 126 -6.29 10.15 5.05
CA PHE A 126 -5.71 9.35 3.99
C PHE A 126 -4.35 8.80 4.42
N ASN A 127 -4.27 7.49 4.58
CA ASN A 127 -3.02 6.77 4.81
C ASN A 127 -2.46 6.26 3.49
N SER A 128 -1.61 7.05 2.84
CA SER A 128 -1.00 6.68 1.56
C SER A 128 -0.12 5.43 1.69
N PRO A 129 -0.45 4.30 1.02
CA PRO A 129 0.39 3.09 1.03
C PRO A 129 1.77 3.32 0.42
N LEU A 130 1.85 4.18 -0.61
CA LEU A 130 3.11 4.57 -1.24
C LEU A 130 4.03 5.34 -0.27
N GLN A 131 3.49 6.35 0.40
CA GLN A 131 4.26 7.16 1.35
C GLN A 131 4.69 6.34 2.58
N LEU A 132 3.83 5.42 3.06
CA LEU A 132 4.15 4.48 4.14
C LEU A 132 5.25 3.51 3.74
N SER A 133 5.18 2.96 2.52
CA SER A 133 6.16 2.02 1.99
C SER A 133 7.53 2.66 1.84
N ILE A 134 7.59 3.88 1.29
CA ILE A 134 8.85 4.64 1.17
C ILE A 134 9.44 4.92 2.55
N ALA A 135 8.62 5.37 3.51
CA ALA A 135 9.09 5.65 4.87
C ALA A 135 9.62 4.39 5.58
N SER A 136 8.90 3.28 5.48
CA SER A 136 9.29 1.98 6.04
C SER A 136 10.59 1.45 5.41
N PHE A 137 10.69 1.51 4.08
CA PHE A 137 11.88 1.09 3.34
C PHE A 137 13.11 1.91 3.74
N ILE A 138 12.99 3.25 3.74
CA ILE A 138 14.11 4.14 4.11
C ILE A 138 14.53 3.90 5.54
N TYR A 139 13.56 3.75 6.46
CA TYR A 139 13.88 3.46 7.86
C TYR A 139 14.64 2.15 8.01
N LYS A 140 14.17 1.06 7.39
CA LYS A 140 14.81 -0.25 7.44
C LYS A 140 16.18 -0.28 6.77
N LYS A 141 16.35 0.44 5.66
CA LYS A 141 17.59 0.44 4.87
C LYS A 141 18.67 1.35 5.46
N MET A 142 18.29 2.51 6.00
CA MET A 142 19.24 3.54 6.44
C MET A 142 19.34 3.66 7.96
N GLY A 143 18.40 3.08 8.73
CA GLY A 143 18.38 3.16 10.19
C GLY A 143 18.17 4.57 10.78
N SER A 144 17.94 5.59 9.94
CA SER A 144 17.91 6.99 10.36
C SER A 144 16.49 7.54 10.50
N LYS A 145 16.06 7.73 11.74
CA LYS A 145 14.79 8.43 12.07
C LYS A 145 14.77 9.87 11.56
N ASN A 146 15.89 10.59 11.67
CA ASN A 146 15.99 11.99 11.25
C ASN A 146 15.78 12.15 9.74
N LEU A 147 16.32 11.22 8.94
CA LEU A 147 16.12 11.21 7.50
C LEU A 147 14.64 11.03 7.14
N VAL A 148 13.97 10.05 7.75
CA VAL A 148 12.53 9.80 7.53
C VAL A 148 11.71 11.03 7.93
N GLN A 149 12.01 11.66 9.06
CA GLN A 149 11.32 12.87 9.49
C GLN A 149 11.56 14.05 8.56
N MET A 150 12.76 14.21 8.00
CA MET A 150 13.07 15.26 7.03
C MET A 150 12.27 15.05 5.73
N LEU A 151 12.27 13.83 5.19
CA LEU A 151 11.52 13.48 3.98
C LEU A 151 10.01 13.59 4.17
N SER A 152 9.52 13.23 5.36
CA SER A 152 8.11 13.40 5.70
C SER A 152 7.69 14.87 5.76
N LYS A 153 8.54 15.75 6.32
CA LYS A 153 8.30 17.20 6.29
C LYS A 153 8.33 17.80 4.88
N LEU A 154 9.03 17.17 3.94
CA LEU A 154 9.02 17.54 2.52
C LEU A 154 7.83 16.96 1.74
N GLY A 155 6.97 16.15 2.37
CA GLY A 155 5.81 15.53 1.73
C GLY A 155 6.15 14.33 0.83
N ILE A 156 7.35 13.75 0.99
CA ILE A 156 7.83 12.62 0.18
C ILE A 156 7.34 11.28 0.75
N CYS A 157 7.28 11.15 2.08
CA CYS A 157 6.88 9.90 2.74
C CYS A 157 6.10 10.14 4.06
N SER A 158 5.57 9.07 4.63
CA SER A 158 4.83 9.14 5.90
C SER A 158 5.76 9.38 7.08
N SER A 159 5.19 9.80 8.21
CA SER A 159 6.01 10.09 9.39
C SER A 159 6.60 8.80 9.98
N TYR A 160 7.70 8.95 10.71
CA TYR A 160 8.27 7.83 11.47
C TYR A 160 7.25 7.19 12.43
N ASN A 161 6.37 7.98 13.03
CA ASN A 161 5.35 7.46 13.93
C ASN A 161 4.34 6.57 13.19
N ASP A 162 3.98 6.92 11.96
CA ASP A 162 3.07 6.11 11.15
C ASP A 162 3.70 4.78 10.75
N VAL A 163 5.00 4.77 10.46
CA VAL A 163 5.78 3.54 10.22
C VAL A 163 5.77 2.65 11.47
N GLN A 164 6.00 3.22 12.65
CA GLN A 164 5.96 2.46 13.90
C GLN A 164 4.56 1.88 14.18
N ILE A 165 3.50 2.62 13.85
CA ILE A 165 2.12 2.13 13.98
C ILE A 165 1.89 0.96 13.01
N LEU A 166 2.36 1.06 11.76
CA LEU A 166 2.28 -0.01 10.77
C LEU A 166 3.01 -1.26 11.26
N GLU A 167 4.27 -1.13 11.70
CA GLU A 167 5.08 -2.24 12.22
C GLU A 167 4.44 -2.90 13.46
N ALA A 168 3.96 -2.09 14.41
CA ALA A 168 3.24 -2.61 15.56
C ALA A 168 1.91 -3.28 15.19
N SER A 169 1.24 -2.82 14.13
CA SER A 169 0.01 -3.46 13.63
C SER A 169 0.31 -4.82 13.01
N LEU A 170 1.40 -4.91 12.23
CA LEU A 170 1.92 -6.15 11.64
C LEU A 170 2.34 -7.18 12.69
N ILE A 171 3.12 -6.79 13.71
CA ILE A 171 3.55 -7.75 14.76
C ILE A 171 2.36 -8.29 15.56
N MET A 172 1.31 -7.48 15.69
CA MET A 172 0.15 -7.84 16.49
C MET A 172 -0.91 -8.62 15.73
N SER A 173 -0.81 -8.70 14.39
CA SER A 173 -1.73 -9.47 13.57
C SER A 173 -1.58 -10.97 13.87
N PRO A 174 -2.64 -11.76 13.68
CA PRO A 174 -2.53 -13.21 13.75
C PRO A 174 -1.45 -13.71 12.78
N PRO A 175 -0.66 -14.74 13.16
CA PRO A 175 0.29 -15.36 12.25
C PRO A 175 -0.43 -16.06 11.10
N GLU A 176 0.30 -16.24 10.00
CA GLU A 176 -0.12 -17.05 8.86
C GLU A 176 -0.45 -18.49 9.29
N VAL A 177 -1.48 -19.05 8.67
CA VAL A 177 -1.91 -20.43 8.85
C VAL A 177 -1.44 -21.24 7.66
N ILE A 178 -0.73 -22.32 7.94
CA ILE A 178 -0.15 -23.19 6.94
C ILE A 178 -0.96 -24.48 6.92
N GLU A 179 -1.44 -24.86 5.74
CA GLU A 179 -2.21 -26.09 5.59
C GLU A 179 -1.43 -27.33 6.05
N PRO A 180 -2.10 -28.33 6.63
CA PRO A 180 -1.44 -29.56 7.03
C PRO A 180 -0.93 -30.34 5.80
N ARG A 181 0.19 -31.06 5.97
CA ARG A 181 0.83 -31.90 4.92
C ARG A 181 1.39 -31.13 3.72
N VAL A 182 1.84 -29.90 3.93
CA VAL A 182 2.57 -29.15 2.90
C VAL A 182 4.06 -29.36 3.04
N PHE A 183 4.80 -29.19 1.94
CA PHE A 183 6.24 -29.17 2.01
C PHE A 183 6.70 -27.86 2.66
N CYS A 184 7.46 -27.97 3.76
CA CYS A 184 7.99 -26.83 4.50
C CYS A 184 9.48 -27.04 4.77
N GLN A 185 10.31 -26.10 4.36
CA GLN A 185 11.76 -26.12 4.56
C GLN A 185 12.21 -24.81 5.21
N PHE A 186 13.07 -24.90 6.22
CA PHE A 186 13.78 -23.73 6.72
C PHE A 186 15.15 -23.66 6.06
N VAL A 187 15.45 -22.52 5.43
CA VAL A 187 16.75 -22.24 4.83
C VAL A 187 17.40 -21.14 5.66
N PHE A 188 18.62 -21.40 6.12
CA PHE A 188 19.38 -20.42 6.89
C PHE A 188 20.61 -20.02 6.10
N ASP A 189 20.88 -18.72 6.05
CA ASP A 189 22.06 -18.15 5.41
C ASP A 189 22.63 -17.02 6.27
N ASN A 190 23.89 -16.67 6.00
CA ASN A 190 24.52 -15.51 6.59
C ASN A 190 23.82 -14.25 6.07
N CYS A 191 23.39 -13.41 7.00
CA CYS A 191 22.79 -12.13 6.75
C CYS A 191 23.69 -11.10 7.41
N ASP A 192 24.66 -10.63 6.65
CA ASP A 192 25.63 -9.66 7.14
C ASP A 192 25.12 -8.25 6.84
N PHE A 193 24.87 -7.45 7.89
CA PHE A 193 24.52 -6.04 7.74
C PHE A 193 25.74 -5.15 8.00
N ASN A 194 26.08 -4.30 7.03
CA ASN A 194 27.00 -3.18 7.27
C ASN A 194 26.26 -2.06 8.03
N VAL A 195 26.20 -2.21 9.36
CA VAL A 195 25.48 -1.26 10.24
C VAL A 195 26.23 0.08 10.36
N ASN A 196 27.52 0.11 10.01
CA ASN A 196 28.28 1.33 9.80
C ASN A 196 29.45 1.08 8.83
N LEU A 197 29.71 2.10 8.00
CA LEU A 197 30.94 2.39 7.25
C LEU A 197 31.18 1.77 5.86
N ILE A 198 31.68 2.68 5.02
CA ILE A 198 32.24 2.55 3.67
C ILE A 198 33.46 1.60 3.63
N ASP A 199 33.99 1.20 4.79
CA ASP A 199 35.24 0.44 4.93
C ASP A 199 35.06 -1.06 5.25
N GLY A 200 33.84 -1.52 5.56
CA GLY A 200 33.55 -2.93 5.86
C GLY A 200 34.04 -3.45 7.21
N TYR A 201 34.44 -2.57 8.14
CA TYR A 201 34.76 -2.96 9.51
C TYR A 201 33.53 -2.89 10.43
N ASN A 202 33.40 -3.82 11.39
CA ASN A 202 32.24 -3.98 12.29
C ASN A 202 30.92 -4.38 11.60
N THR A 203 31.00 -5.30 10.64
CA THR A 203 29.82 -5.96 10.07
C THR A 203 29.03 -6.66 11.17
N PHE A 204 27.73 -6.38 11.26
CA PHE A 204 26.84 -7.15 12.12
C PHE A 204 26.58 -8.49 11.47
N HIS A 205 27.19 -9.52 12.04
CA HIS A 205 27.03 -10.91 11.61
C HIS A 205 25.80 -11.53 12.25
N ASN A 206 24.76 -11.80 11.47
CA ASN A 206 23.65 -12.62 11.90
C ASN A 206 23.38 -13.73 10.90
N MET A 207 22.75 -14.81 11.38
CA MET A 207 22.20 -15.84 10.51
C MET A 207 20.70 -15.53 10.35
N ALA A 208 20.24 -15.34 9.11
CA ALA A 208 18.82 -15.19 8.82
C ALA A 208 18.25 -16.54 8.38
N GLY A 209 17.08 -16.88 8.91
CA GLY A 209 16.29 -18.03 8.46
C GLY A 209 15.09 -17.55 7.66
N ILE A 210 14.85 -18.18 6.52
CA ILE A 210 13.59 -18.07 5.79
C ILE A 210 12.85 -19.41 5.88
N LYS A 211 11.52 -19.32 5.90
CA LYS A 211 10.63 -20.47 5.86
C LYS A 211 10.04 -20.57 4.46
N CYS A 212 10.43 -21.60 3.72
CA CYS A 212 9.95 -21.89 2.38
C CYS A 212 8.79 -22.89 2.46
N ILE A 213 7.68 -22.60 1.78
CA ILE A 213 6.47 -23.42 1.79
C ILE A 213 6.02 -23.64 0.35
N THR A 214 5.71 -24.89 -0.02
CA THR A 214 5.25 -25.26 -1.35
C THR A 214 4.02 -26.17 -1.26
N PRO A 215 2.94 -25.90 -2.04
CA PRO A 215 2.76 -24.76 -2.95
C PRO A 215 2.46 -23.44 -2.20
N ALA A 216 2.69 -22.30 -2.86
CA ALA A 216 2.47 -20.97 -2.29
C ALA A 216 1.02 -20.74 -1.83
N THR A 217 0.05 -21.38 -2.48
CA THR A 217 -1.38 -21.35 -2.14
C THR A 217 -1.71 -21.96 -0.78
N SER A 218 -0.76 -22.67 -0.16
CA SER A 218 -0.96 -23.33 1.13
C SER A 218 -0.77 -22.41 2.34
N ILE A 219 -0.41 -21.14 2.08
CA ILE A 219 -0.33 -20.09 3.09
C ILE A 219 -1.66 -19.34 3.08
N THR A 220 -2.37 -19.38 4.19
CA THR A 220 -3.65 -18.67 4.37
C THR A 220 -3.53 -17.65 5.48
N TYR A 221 -4.21 -16.51 5.31
CA TYR A 221 -4.27 -15.47 6.31
C TYR A 221 -5.62 -15.53 7.03
N PRO A 222 -5.66 -15.42 8.37
CA PRO A 222 -6.92 -15.42 9.11
C PRO A 222 -7.85 -14.23 8.79
N SER A 223 -7.32 -13.20 8.11
CA SER A 223 -8.01 -11.97 7.75
C SER A 223 -7.38 -11.43 6.46
N ASP A 224 -8.18 -10.82 5.59
CA ASP A 224 -7.71 -10.15 4.37
C ASP A 224 -7.16 -8.74 4.64
N VAL A 225 -7.27 -8.27 5.89
CA VAL A 225 -6.81 -6.95 6.30
C VAL A 225 -6.07 -7.00 7.64
N ILE A 226 -5.17 -6.04 7.81
CA ILE A 226 -4.39 -5.84 9.03
C ILE A 226 -5.01 -4.66 9.78
N GLU A 227 -5.61 -4.92 10.94
CA GLU A 227 -6.19 -3.85 11.76
C GLU A 227 -5.12 -2.84 12.21
N ARG A 228 -5.33 -1.57 11.86
CA ARG A 228 -4.45 -0.48 12.26
C ARG A 228 -4.62 -0.19 13.74
N ARG A 229 -3.51 -0.09 14.46
CA ARG A 229 -3.51 0.36 15.86
C ARG A 229 -3.65 1.87 15.95
N GLU A 230 -4.50 2.35 16.87
CA GLU A 230 -4.64 3.79 17.15
C GLU A 230 -3.44 4.36 17.91
N LYS A 231 -2.78 3.52 18.73
CA LYS A 231 -1.65 3.91 19.58
C LYS A 231 -0.62 2.80 19.66
N LEU A 232 0.64 3.20 19.76
CA LEU A 232 1.75 2.30 20.08
C LEU A 232 1.53 1.71 21.48
N LYS A 233 1.55 0.38 21.57
CA LYS A 233 1.55 -0.33 22.86
C LYS A 233 2.96 -0.30 23.45
N LYS A 234 3.07 -0.50 24.77
CA LYS A 234 4.37 -0.62 25.45
C LYS A 234 5.17 -1.77 24.83
N SER A 235 6.48 -1.60 24.67
CA SER A 235 7.40 -2.59 24.08
C SER A 235 7.20 -3.99 24.65
N ALA A 236 7.07 -4.11 25.97
CA ALA A 236 6.85 -5.38 26.67
C ALA A 236 5.65 -6.21 26.19
N ILE A 237 4.63 -5.59 25.56
CA ILE A 237 3.48 -6.31 24.99
C ILE A 237 3.80 -6.81 23.57
N VAL A 238 4.52 -6.00 22.80
CA VAL A 238 4.95 -6.32 21.43
C VAL A 238 6.00 -7.44 21.46
N ASP A 239 6.95 -7.35 22.40
CA ASP A 239 8.03 -8.33 22.58
C ASP A 239 7.47 -9.74 22.84
N LYS A 240 6.39 -9.88 23.61
CA LYS A 240 5.78 -11.19 23.90
C LYS A 240 5.13 -11.87 22.70
N LYS A 241 4.70 -11.10 21.68
CA LYS A 241 4.08 -11.65 20.48
C LYS A 241 5.07 -11.93 19.35
N GLY A 242 6.18 -11.19 19.30
CA GLY A 242 7.21 -11.34 18.26
C GLY A 242 8.17 -12.51 18.48
N ILE A 243 8.04 -13.27 19.57
CA ILE A 243 8.93 -14.40 19.87
C ILE A 243 8.39 -15.66 19.22
N VAL A 244 9.16 -16.21 18.29
CA VAL A 244 8.99 -17.59 17.83
C VAL A 244 9.81 -18.49 18.75
N GLU A 245 9.14 -19.41 19.45
CA GLU A 245 9.82 -20.36 20.33
C GLU A 245 10.66 -21.33 19.48
N LEU A 246 11.99 -21.16 19.52
CA LEU A 246 12.92 -22.10 18.91
C LEU A 246 13.06 -23.32 19.82
N ARG A 247 12.61 -24.48 19.35
CA ARG A 247 12.87 -25.74 20.03
C ARG A 247 14.28 -26.21 19.70
N VAL A 248 15.14 -26.25 20.72
CA VAL A 248 16.49 -26.79 20.58
C VAL A 248 16.39 -28.31 20.46
N PHE A 249 16.95 -28.86 19.38
CA PHE A 249 17.10 -30.31 19.26
C PHE A 249 18.32 -30.74 20.07
N GLU A 250 18.08 -31.35 21.23
CA GLU A 250 19.13 -32.02 21.99
C GLU A 250 19.39 -33.41 21.39
N LYS A 251 20.59 -33.57 20.82
CA LYS A 251 21.05 -34.87 20.33
C LYS A 251 21.21 -35.81 21.52
N LYS A 252 20.29 -36.76 21.70
CA LYS A 252 20.47 -37.85 22.66
C LYS A 252 21.68 -38.69 22.26
N ASP A 253 22.62 -38.85 23.20
CA ASP A 253 23.85 -39.62 22.99
C ASP A 253 23.54 -41.01 22.44
N GLY A 254 24.20 -41.37 21.33
CA GLY A 254 24.09 -42.69 20.70
C GLY A 254 22.83 -42.97 19.87
N MET A 255 21.82 -42.09 19.84
CA MET A 255 20.59 -42.32 19.07
C MET A 255 20.59 -41.72 17.66
N GLY A 256 21.40 -40.69 17.38
CA GLY A 256 21.64 -40.17 16.03
C GLY A 256 20.37 -40.02 15.16
N LEU A 257 20.40 -40.61 13.95
CA LEU A 257 19.28 -40.62 12.99
C LEU A 257 18.17 -41.62 13.35
N LYS A 258 18.34 -42.49 14.36
CA LYS A 258 17.38 -43.58 14.67
C LYS A 258 16.04 -43.08 15.20
N ASN A 259 15.98 -41.84 15.70
CA ASN A 259 14.76 -41.20 16.17
C ASN A 259 14.06 -40.35 15.09
N LEU A 260 14.69 -40.20 13.92
CA LEU A 260 14.06 -39.52 12.79
C LEU A 260 13.20 -40.54 12.06
N LEU A 261 11.89 -40.31 12.05
CA LEU A 261 10.97 -41.02 11.18
C LEU A 261 11.13 -40.44 9.78
N PHE A 262 11.81 -41.18 8.91
CA PHE A 262 11.85 -40.88 7.49
C PHE A 262 10.60 -41.47 6.86
N GLU A 263 9.60 -40.63 6.67
CA GLU A 263 8.43 -41.01 5.88
C GLU A 263 8.80 -40.93 4.40
N ASN A 264 8.37 -41.94 3.62
CA ASN A 264 8.58 -41.91 2.18
C ASN A 264 7.71 -40.78 1.59
N LEU A 265 8.34 -39.89 0.82
CA LEU A 265 7.66 -38.80 0.15
C LEU A 265 6.54 -39.29 -0.78
N ASP A 266 6.73 -40.45 -1.41
CA ASP A 266 5.73 -41.07 -2.30
C ASP A 266 4.47 -41.54 -1.53
N ASP A 267 4.61 -41.91 -0.26
CA ASP A 267 3.50 -42.35 0.59
C ASP A 267 2.72 -41.16 1.16
N LEU A 268 3.40 -40.02 1.38
CA LEU A 268 2.81 -38.77 1.84
C LEU A 268 2.10 -37.99 0.73
N PHE A 269 2.68 -38.03 -0.47
CA PHE A 269 2.20 -37.38 -1.68
C PHE A 269 2.04 -38.42 -2.78
N PRO A 270 1.02 -39.30 -2.68
CA PRO A 270 0.77 -40.29 -3.73
C PRO A 270 0.60 -39.53 -5.04
N SER A 271 1.55 -39.76 -5.96
CA SER A 271 1.73 -39.03 -7.19
C SER A 271 0.41 -38.80 -7.93
N LYS A 272 -0.22 -37.65 -7.70
CA LYS A 272 -1.07 -37.07 -8.72
C LYS A 272 -0.11 -36.66 -9.82
N LYS A 273 -0.25 -37.27 -10.99
CA LYS A 273 0.36 -36.75 -12.22
C LYS A 273 -0.19 -35.34 -12.41
N TYR A 274 0.59 -34.36 -11.96
CA TYR A 274 0.36 -32.98 -12.35
C TYR A 274 0.99 -32.86 -13.74
N ASP A 275 0.15 -32.82 -14.78
CA ASP A 275 0.56 -32.58 -16.17
C ASP A 275 0.94 -31.10 -16.41
N GLU A 276 1.29 -30.35 -15.36
CA GLU A 276 1.66 -28.95 -15.45
C GLU A 276 3.18 -28.84 -15.53
N VAL A 277 3.66 -28.55 -16.73
CA VAL A 277 5.04 -28.13 -17.00
C VAL A 277 5.27 -26.81 -16.24
N PRO A 278 6.27 -26.72 -15.35
CA PRO A 278 6.58 -25.46 -14.66
C PRO A 278 6.82 -24.36 -15.68
N SER A 279 6.15 -23.23 -15.51
CA SER A 279 6.43 -22.04 -16.30
C SER A 279 7.82 -21.52 -15.91
N VAL A 280 8.59 -21.01 -16.87
CA VAL A 280 9.93 -20.42 -16.62
C VAL A 280 9.88 -19.28 -15.59
N TYR A 281 8.69 -18.73 -15.33
CA TYR A 281 8.45 -17.71 -14.30
C TYR A 281 8.32 -18.25 -12.87
N ASP A 282 8.20 -19.57 -12.66
CA ASP A 282 8.05 -20.16 -11.33
C ASP A 282 9.40 -20.44 -10.64
N VAL A 283 10.52 -20.20 -11.34
CA VAL A 283 11.90 -20.52 -10.89
C VAL A 283 12.79 -19.27 -10.79
N LEU A 284 12.23 -18.07 -10.97
CA LEU A 284 12.93 -16.77 -10.83
C LEU A 284 12.27 -15.91 -9.76
#